data_AF-A0A2Z6P1E3-F1
#
_entry.id   AF-A0A2Z6P1E3-F1
#
_cell.length_a   1.000
_cell.length_b   1.000
_cell.length_c   1.000
_cell.angle_alpha   90.00
_cell.angle_beta   90.00
_cell.angle_gamma   90.00
#
_symmetry.space_group_name_H-M   'P 1'
#
loop_
_entity.id
_entity.type
_entity.pdbx_description
1 polymer ?
#
loop_
_entity_poly.entity_id
_entity_poly.type
_entity_poly.pdbx_seq_one_letter_code
_entity_poly.pdbx_strand_id
1 'polypeptide(L)'
;MQAVIEAGLIAPLVSLLQNAEFEIKKEAAWAISNATSGGIHEQIKYLVGQGCIKPLCDLLVCPDPRIVTVCLEALENILNVGEAEKSMGNSGDFNLYAQMIEDSEGLEKIENLQNHDNNEIYERAVKLLETFWLEEDETILPSGDDDQSGFMASVPSGGFNFN
;
A
#
# COMPACT_ATOMS: atom_id res chain seq x y z
N MET A 1 -23.15 6.85 7.61
CA MET A 1 -22.16 7.29 6.61
C MET A 1 -22.78 7.91 5.37
N GLN A 2 -23.79 7.28 4.75
CA GLN A 2 -24.56 7.88 3.64
C GLN A 2 -25.00 9.34 3.93
N ALA A 3 -25.50 9.60 5.14
CA ALA A 3 -25.94 10.92 5.58
C ALA A 3 -24.86 12.01 5.58
N VAL A 4 -23.57 11.69 5.80
CA VAL A 4 -22.47 12.69 5.80
C VAL A 4 -22.12 13.12 4.37
N ILE A 5 -22.28 12.19 3.43
CA ILE A 5 -22.02 12.39 2.01
C ILE A 5 -23.22 13.07 1.34
N GLU A 6 -24.44 12.65 1.68
CA GLU A 6 -25.68 13.31 1.27
C GLU A 6 -25.82 14.73 1.86
N ALA A 7 -25.21 15.00 3.02
CA ALA A 7 -25.13 16.35 3.59
C ALA A 7 -24.06 17.23 2.93
N GLY A 8 -23.29 16.72 1.95
CA GLY A 8 -22.25 17.49 1.25
C GLY A 8 -21.07 17.91 2.14
N LEU A 9 -20.85 17.22 3.26
CA LEU A 9 -19.85 17.61 4.27
C LEU A 9 -18.41 17.23 3.88
N ILE A 10 -18.25 16.43 2.82
CA ILE A 10 -16.94 15.95 2.36
C ILE A 10 -16.04 17.09 1.87
N ALA A 11 -16.56 17.98 1.02
CA ALA A 11 -15.77 19.11 0.50
C ALA A 11 -15.32 20.09 1.63
N PRO A 12 -16.18 20.47 2.59
CA PRO A 12 -15.76 21.19 3.79
C PRO A 12 -14.69 20.47 4.61
N LEU A 13 -14.82 19.14 4.82
CA LEU A 13 -13.86 18.37 5.60
C LEU A 13 -12.47 18.35 4.95
N VAL A 14 -12.39 18.17 3.62
CA VAL A 14 -11.11 18.22 2.90
C VAL A 14 -10.51 19.64 2.96
N SER A 15 -11.34 20.67 2.83
CA SER A 15 -10.89 22.06 2.98
C SER A 15 -10.32 22.36 4.37
N LEU A 16 -10.94 21.83 5.42
CA LEU A 16 -10.45 21.93 6.79
C LEU A 16 -9.13 21.17 6.97
N LEU A 17 -9.00 19.97 6.39
CA LEU A 17 -7.77 19.19 6.46
C LEU A 17 -6.56 19.93 5.86
N GLN A 18 -6.80 20.73 4.81
CA GLN A 18 -5.78 21.56 4.17
C GLN A 18 -5.48 22.85 4.95
N ASN A 19 -6.52 23.61 5.32
CA ASN A 19 -6.38 25.02 5.70
C ASN A 19 -6.60 25.31 7.19
N ALA A 20 -7.16 24.38 7.95
CA ALA A 20 -7.50 24.64 9.35
C ALA A 20 -6.30 24.51 10.30
N GLU A 21 -6.49 24.92 11.54
CA GLU A 21 -5.51 24.71 12.60
C GLU A 21 -5.31 23.21 12.88
N PHE A 22 -4.14 22.86 13.39
CA PHE A 22 -3.71 21.46 13.56
C PHE A 22 -4.73 20.60 14.33
N GLU A 23 -5.33 21.12 15.40
CA GLU A 23 -6.35 20.40 16.17
C GLU A 23 -7.61 20.11 15.33
N ILE A 24 -8.00 21.00 14.43
CA ILE A 24 -9.14 20.78 13.52
C ILE A 24 -8.76 19.78 12.42
N LYS A 25 -7.50 19.79 11.95
CA LYS A 25 -7.00 18.80 10.99
C LYS A 25 -7.07 17.38 11.54
N LYS A 26 -6.82 17.19 12.84
CA LYS A 26 -6.94 15.88 13.50
C LYS A 26 -8.36 15.32 13.42
N GLU A 27 -9.34 16.15 13.78
CA GLU A 27 -10.76 15.77 13.74
C GLU A 27 -11.22 15.52 12.29
N ALA A 28 -10.74 16.32 11.33
CA ALA A 28 -11.02 16.12 9.92
C ALA A 28 -10.40 14.81 9.39
N ALA A 29 -9.16 14.47 9.77
CA ALA A 29 -8.50 13.22 9.40
C ALA A 29 -9.26 12.02 9.96
N TRP A 30 -9.71 12.10 11.21
CA TRP A 30 -10.50 11.06 11.85
C TRP A 30 -11.86 10.88 11.17
N ALA A 31 -12.53 11.97 10.82
CA ALA A 31 -13.78 11.92 10.05
C ALA A 31 -13.59 11.27 8.67
N ILE A 32 -12.49 11.56 7.99
CA ILE A 32 -12.15 10.96 6.69
C ILE A 32 -11.82 9.48 6.82
N SER A 33 -11.01 9.08 7.80
CA SER A 33 -10.70 7.68 8.06
C SER A 33 -11.97 6.86 8.30
N ASN A 34 -12.86 7.33 9.19
CA ASN A 34 -14.17 6.71 9.40
C ASN A 34 -15.03 6.68 8.13
N ALA A 35 -14.97 7.71 7.29
CA ALA A 35 -15.68 7.76 6.02
C ALA A 35 -15.11 6.75 5.00
N THR A 36 -13.82 6.45 5.05
CA THR A 36 -13.21 5.41 4.21
C THR A 36 -13.49 4.00 4.73
N SER A 37 -13.50 3.78 6.06
CA SER A 37 -13.73 2.44 6.64
C SER A 37 -15.19 1.98 6.51
N GLY A 38 -16.16 2.89 6.55
CA GLY A 38 -17.60 2.55 6.46
C GLY A 38 -18.22 2.76 5.08
N GLY A 39 -17.44 3.18 4.09
CA GLY A 39 -17.93 3.71 2.81
C GLY A 39 -18.07 2.69 1.71
N ILE A 40 -19.00 2.96 0.79
CA ILE A 40 -19.05 2.20 -0.47
C ILE A 40 -18.01 2.76 -1.45
N HIS A 41 -17.53 1.95 -2.39
CA HIS A 41 -16.47 2.31 -3.35
C HIS A 41 -16.69 3.67 -4.03
N GLU A 42 -17.91 4.01 -4.44
CA GLU A 42 -18.23 5.31 -5.07
C GLU A 42 -17.97 6.52 -4.16
N GLN A 43 -18.17 6.36 -2.86
CA GLN A 43 -17.96 7.42 -1.88
C GLN A 43 -16.48 7.69 -1.66
N ILE A 44 -15.68 6.63 -1.67
CA ILE A 44 -14.22 6.71 -1.58
C ILE A 44 -13.65 7.34 -2.86
N LYS A 45 -14.18 6.97 -4.04
CA LYS A 45 -13.85 7.65 -5.31
C LYS A 45 -14.13 9.15 -5.24
N TYR A 46 -15.30 9.53 -4.71
CA TYR A 46 -15.66 10.94 -4.55
C TYR A 46 -14.71 11.67 -3.60
N LEU A 47 -14.39 11.07 -2.45
CA LEU A 47 -13.40 11.58 -1.49
C LEU A 47 -12.03 11.84 -2.13
N VAL A 48 -11.52 10.84 -2.86
CA VAL A 48 -10.25 10.97 -3.60
C VAL A 48 -10.34 12.07 -4.65
N GLY A 49 -11.46 12.16 -5.38
CA GLY A 49 -11.72 13.22 -6.35
C GLY A 49 -11.80 14.64 -5.75
N GLN A 50 -12.03 14.77 -4.44
CA GLN A 50 -11.92 16.05 -3.72
C GLN A 50 -10.48 16.39 -3.29
N GLY A 51 -9.50 15.52 -3.53
CA GLY A 51 -8.10 15.76 -3.20
C GLY A 51 -7.74 15.47 -1.74
N CYS A 52 -8.35 14.45 -1.12
CA CYS A 52 -8.04 14.07 0.26
C CYS A 52 -6.68 13.39 0.45
N ILE A 53 -6.08 12.83 -0.61
CA ILE A 53 -4.82 12.06 -0.54
C ILE A 53 -3.65 12.91 -0.06
N LYS A 54 -3.37 14.03 -0.73
CA LYS A 54 -2.22 14.90 -0.40
C LYS A 54 -2.23 15.34 1.09
N PRO A 55 -3.34 15.84 1.65
CA PRO A 55 -3.40 16.18 3.07
C PRO A 55 -3.23 15.00 4.02
N LEU A 56 -3.71 13.80 3.67
CA LEU A 56 -3.49 12.59 4.47
C LEU A 56 -2.02 12.20 4.48
N CYS A 57 -1.35 12.24 3.32
CA CYS A 57 0.09 12.00 3.22
C CYS A 57 0.90 13.02 4.04
N ASP A 58 0.51 14.30 4.02
CA ASP A 58 1.19 15.34 4.79
C ASP A 58 1.01 15.20 6.32
N LEU A 59 -0.02 14.47 6.78
CA LEU A 59 -0.21 14.14 8.19
C LEU A 59 0.56 12.89 8.64
N LEU A 60 1.20 12.14 7.74
CA LEU A 60 2.03 10.99 8.12
C LEU A 60 3.29 11.39 8.87
N VAL A 61 3.76 12.63 8.73
CA VAL A 61 4.91 13.18 9.47
C VAL A 61 4.50 13.82 10.81
N CYS A 62 3.25 13.64 11.23
CA CYS A 62 2.70 14.19 12.46
C CYS A 62 3.36 13.53 13.70
N PRO A 63 3.73 14.31 14.73
CA PRO A 63 4.32 13.76 15.95
C PRO A 63 3.34 12.97 16.83
N ASP A 64 2.02 13.14 16.61
CA ASP A 64 1.00 12.35 17.32
C ASP A 64 0.80 11.01 16.59
N PRO A 65 1.25 9.88 17.18
CA PRO A 65 1.18 8.57 16.53
C PRO A 65 -0.25 8.13 16.23
N ARG A 66 -1.25 8.62 17.00
CA ARG A 66 -2.65 8.29 16.73
C ARG A 66 -3.11 8.85 15.39
N ILE A 67 -2.63 10.02 15.02
CA ILE A 67 -2.96 10.66 13.75
C ILE A 67 -2.31 9.93 12.59
N VAL A 68 -1.04 9.53 12.76
CA VAL A 68 -0.32 8.72 11.77
C VAL A 68 -1.08 7.41 11.52
N THR A 69 -1.48 6.70 12.57
CA THR A 69 -2.28 5.47 12.45
C THR A 69 -3.60 5.69 11.70
N VAL A 70 -4.34 6.75 12.04
CA VAL A 70 -5.62 7.10 11.39
C VAL A 70 -5.42 7.42 9.90
N CYS A 71 -4.33 8.10 9.55
CA CYS A 71 -4.00 8.42 8.16
C CYS A 71 -3.56 7.17 7.38
N LEU A 72 -2.77 6.29 7.98
CA LEU A 72 -2.40 5.00 7.38
C LEU A 72 -3.64 4.15 7.10
N GLU A 73 -4.59 4.06 8.04
CA GLU A 73 -5.85 3.32 7.84
C GLU A 73 -6.68 3.91 6.69
N ALA A 74 -6.77 5.25 6.62
CA ALA A 74 -7.50 5.91 5.53
C ALA A 74 -6.85 5.63 4.16
N LEU A 75 -5.52 5.66 4.08
CA LEU A 75 -4.77 5.35 2.86
C LEU A 75 -4.88 3.87 2.47
N GLU A 76 -4.81 2.94 3.42
CA GLU A 76 -5.03 1.49 3.20
C GLU A 76 -6.40 1.23 2.58
N ASN A 77 -7.45 1.86 3.13
CA ASN A 77 -8.81 1.72 2.58
C ASN A 77 -8.91 2.27 1.16
N ILE A 78 -8.31 3.44 0.88
CA ILE A 78 -8.28 4.01 -0.48
C ILE A 78 -7.57 3.06 -1.45
N LEU A 79 -6.39 2.55 -1.07
CA LEU A 79 -5.61 1.63 -1.89
C LEU A 79 -6.38 0.33 -2.20
N ASN A 80 -7.08 -0.23 -1.22
CA ASN A 80 -7.94 -1.40 -1.41
C ASN A 80 -9.06 -1.15 -2.43
N VAL A 81 -9.68 0.03 -2.44
CA VAL A 81 -10.65 0.40 -3.49
C VAL A 81 -9.98 0.47 -4.85
N GLY A 82 -8.75 0.95 -4.92
CA GLY A 82 -7.95 0.99 -6.14
C GLY A 82 -7.65 -0.40 -6.71
N GLU A 83 -7.27 -1.36 -5.85
CA GLU A 83 -7.06 -2.75 -6.26
C GLU A 83 -8.36 -3.42 -6.74
N ALA A 84 -9.49 -3.11 -6.09
CA ALA A 84 -10.79 -3.58 -6.54
C ALA A 84 -11.14 -3.04 -7.93
N GLU A 85 -10.85 -1.75 -8.20
CA GLU A 85 -11.08 -1.13 -9.52
C GLU A 85 -10.14 -1.65 -10.61
N LYS A 86 -8.87 -1.90 -10.27
CA LYS A 86 -7.90 -2.60 -11.13
C LYS A 86 -8.43 -3.97 -11.52
N SER A 87 -8.88 -4.76 -10.53
CA SER A 87 -9.46 -6.10 -10.75
C SER A 87 -10.74 -6.09 -11.59
N MET A 88 -11.52 -4.99 -11.57
CA MET A 88 -12.73 -4.83 -12.39
C MET A 88 -12.43 -4.35 -13.82
N GLY A 89 -11.17 -4.09 -14.18
CA GLY A 89 -10.78 -3.62 -15.51
C GLY A 89 -11.13 -2.15 -15.79
N ASN A 90 -11.47 -1.37 -14.77
CA ASN A 90 -11.88 0.02 -14.92
C ASN A 90 -10.69 0.99 -15.06
N SER A 91 -9.51 0.65 -14.54
CA SER A 91 -8.36 1.58 -14.43
C SER A 91 -7.05 1.11 -15.11
N GLY A 92 -7.06 -0.03 -15.82
CA GLY A 92 -5.85 -0.64 -16.41
C GLY A 92 -5.14 -1.63 -15.47
N ASP A 93 -3.86 -1.92 -15.72
CA ASP A 93 -3.05 -2.91 -14.97
C ASP A 93 -2.46 -2.38 -13.64
N PHE A 94 -2.71 -1.12 -13.28
CA PHE A 94 -2.12 -0.48 -12.11
C PHE A 94 -3.17 0.21 -11.23
N ASN A 95 -2.83 0.37 -9.96
CA ASN A 95 -3.67 1.03 -8.97
C ASN A 95 -3.51 2.54 -9.07
N LEU A 96 -4.53 3.22 -9.63
CA LEU A 96 -4.51 4.67 -9.80
C LEU A 96 -4.27 5.42 -8.47
N TYR A 97 -4.77 4.90 -7.35
CA TYR A 97 -4.59 5.58 -6.06
C TYR A 97 -3.20 5.40 -5.48
N ALA A 98 -2.53 4.27 -5.76
CA ALA A 98 -1.12 4.11 -5.42
C ALA A 98 -0.28 5.18 -6.14
N GLN A 99 -0.52 5.39 -7.43
CA GLN A 99 0.14 6.45 -8.20
C GLN A 99 -0.15 7.84 -7.62
N MET A 100 -1.40 8.14 -7.25
CA MET A 100 -1.74 9.44 -6.63
C MET A 100 -1.04 9.67 -5.28
N ILE A 101 -0.79 8.59 -4.52
CA ILE A 101 -0.05 8.64 -3.25
C ILE A 101 1.43 8.93 -3.53
N GLU A 102 2.03 8.30 -4.54
CA GLU A 102 3.41 8.59 -4.98
C GLU A 102 3.56 10.05 -5.42
N ASP A 103 2.67 10.55 -6.28
CA ASP A 103 2.65 11.93 -6.75
C ASP A 103 2.51 12.95 -5.59
N SER A 104 1.97 12.50 -4.45
CA SER A 104 1.78 13.29 -3.23
C SER A 104 2.93 13.18 -2.22
N GLU A 105 4.07 12.60 -2.63
CA GLU A 105 5.22 12.28 -1.78
C GLU A 105 4.81 11.39 -0.58
N GLY A 106 3.76 10.59 -0.76
CA GLY A 106 3.21 9.72 0.27
C GLY A 106 4.04 8.45 0.46
N LEU A 107 4.55 7.88 -0.63
CA LEU A 107 5.35 6.65 -0.60
C LEU A 107 6.61 6.83 0.27
N GLU A 108 7.41 7.85 0.00
CA GLU A 108 8.61 8.17 0.79
C GLU A 108 8.28 8.38 2.28
N LYS A 109 7.15 9.02 2.59
CA LYS A 109 6.70 9.21 3.98
C LYS A 109 6.33 7.88 4.63
N ILE A 110 5.66 6.98 3.93
CA ILE A 110 5.33 5.64 4.42
C ILE A 110 6.60 4.80 4.63
N GLU A 111 7.56 4.88 3.72
CA GLU A 111 8.87 4.22 3.86
C GLU A 111 9.61 4.70 5.11
N ASN A 112 9.59 6.00 5.38
CA ASN A 112 10.19 6.58 6.58
C ASN A 112 9.54 6.06 7.88
N LEU A 113 8.24 5.73 7.85
CA LEU A 113 7.54 5.15 9.01
C LEU A 113 8.03 3.75 9.37
N GLN A 114 8.80 3.07 8.52
CA GLN A 114 9.47 1.82 8.87
C GLN A 114 10.56 2.01 9.94
N ASN A 115 10.96 3.25 10.24
CA ASN A 115 11.91 3.55 11.31
C ASN A 115 11.22 4.19 12.53
N HIS A 116 9.88 4.16 12.59
CA HIS A 116 9.14 4.81 13.67
C HIS A 116 9.24 4.02 14.99
N ASP A 117 9.40 4.72 16.13
CA ASP A 117 9.52 4.11 17.47
C ASP A 117 8.27 3.34 17.93
N ASN A 118 7.16 3.44 17.19
CA ASN A 118 5.90 2.80 17.51
C ASN A 118 5.75 1.57 16.61
N ASN A 119 5.84 0.39 17.21
CA ASN A 119 5.73 -0.89 16.51
C ASN A 119 4.46 -1.01 15.68
N GLU A 120 3.33 -0.47 16.13
CA GLU A 120 2.06 -0.55 15.38
C GLU A 120 2.12 0.25 14.08
N ILE A 121 2.77 1.42 14.10
CA ILE A 121 2.98 2.26 12.91
C ILE A 121 3.96 1.59 11.96
N TYR A 122 5.06 1.06 12.50
CA TYR A 122 6.04 0.28 11.75
C TYR A 122 5.38 -0.90 11.02
N GLU A 123 4.69 -1.78 11.74
CA GLU A 123 4.06 -2.99 11.19
C GLU A 123 3.04 -2.64 10.11
N ARG A 124 2.25 -1.58 10.31
CA ARG A 124 1.30 -1.11 9.30
C ARG A 124 2.00 -0.57 8.06
N ALA A 125 3.05 0.23 8.23
CA ALA A 125 3.80 0.78 7.10
C ALA A 125 4.42 -0.34 6.24
N VAL A 126 5.06 -1.31 6.89
CA VAL A 126 5.63 -2.50 6.22
C VAL A 126 4.54 -3.25 5.46
N LYS A 127 3.44 -3.61 6.13
CA LYS A 127 2.33 -4.34 5.50
C LYS A 127 1.75 -3.58 4.29
N LEU A 128 1.61 -2.26 4.40
CA LEU A 128 1.08 -1.43 3.32
C LEU A 128 2.00 -1.46 2.09
N LEU A 129 3.31 -1.31 2.31
CA LEU A 129 4.32 -1.40 1.24
C LEU A 129 4.34 -2.80 0.62
N GLU A 130 4.32 -3.86 1.43
CA GLU A 130 4.25 -5.26 0.99
C GLU A 130 3.01 -5.57 0.16
N THR A 131 1.88 -4.93 0.46
CA THR A 131 0.60 -5.24 -0.20
C THR A 131 0.43 -4.51 -1.53
N PHE A 132 0.93 -3.27 -1.64
CA PHE A 132 0.60 -2.39 -2.77
C PHE A 132 1.80 -1.93 -3.60
N TRP A 133 3.03 -2.03 -3.08
CA TRP A 133 4.25 -1.52 -3.74
C TRP A 133 5.37 -2.55 -3.90
N LEU A 134 5.34 -3.64 -3.14
CA LEU A 134 6.11 -4.80 -3.50
C LEU A 134 5.34 -5.51 -4.60
N GLU A 135 5.87 -5.43 -5.82
CA GLU A 135 5.56 -6.43 -6.83
C GLU A 135 5.80 -7.81 -6.17
N GLU A 136 5.01 -8.82 -6.51
CA GLU A 136 5.47 -10.20 -6.37
C GLU A 136 6.72 -10.31 -7.26
N ASP A 137 7.86 -9.84 -6.73
CA ASP A 137 9.18 -10.15 -7.25
C ASP A 137 9.12 -11.65 -7.34
N GLU A 138 9.15 -12.10 -8.61
CA GLU A 138 8.97 -13.47 -8.99
C GLU A 138 9.64 -14.30 -7.91
N THR A 139 8.93 -15.31 -7.40
CA THR A 139 9.64 -16.44 -6.83
C THR A 139 10.57 -16.93 -7.94
N ILE A 140 11.77 -16.35 -8.03
CA ILE A 140 12.94 -16.95 -8.64
C ILE A 140 13.26 -18.07 -7.67
N LEU A 141 12.44 -19.11 -7.72
CA LEU A 141 12.90 -20.44 -7.44
C LEU A 141 14.16 -20.55 -8.29
N PRO A 142 15.36 -20.72 -7.71
CA PRO A 142 16.45 -21.14 -8.54
C PRO A 142 15.98 -22.44 -9.17
N SER A 143 15.68 -22.42 -10.46
CA SER A 143 15.55 -23.63 -11.25
C SER A 143 16.84 -24.39 -10.98
N GLY A 144 16.74 -25.44 -10.18
CA GLY A 144 17.77 -26.44 -10.03
C GLY A 144 17.85 -27.19 -11.35
N ASP A 145 18.35 -26.54 -12.40
CA ASP A 145 18.77 -27.20 -13.61
C ASP A 145 20.15 -27.80 -13.33
N ASP A 146 20.07 -29.09 -13.04
CA ASP A 146 21.04 -30.13 -13.35
C ASP A 146 21.92 -29.75 -14.56
N ASP A 147 23.19 -29.38 -14.33
CA ASP A 147 24.22 -29.51 -15.36
C ASP A 147 25.46 -30.21 -14.80
N GLN A 148 25.44 -31.52 -15.02
CA GLN A 148 26.55 -32.44 -15.26
C GLN A 148 27.96 -31.86 -15.12
N SER A 149 28.45 -31.80 -13.88
CA SER A 149 29.89 -31.87 -13.64
C SER A 149 30.38 -33.28 -13.94
N GLY A 150 30.95 -33.45 -15.13
CA GLY A 150 31.60 -34.68 -15.57
C GLY A 150 32.69 -35.15 -14.59
N PHE A 151 32.42 -36.25 -13.91
CA PHE A 151 33.44 -37.12 -13.34
C PHE A 151 33.51 -38.39 -14.17
N MET A 152 34.48 -38.44 -15.11
CA MET A 152 34.94 -39.70 -15.69
C MET A 152 35.59 -40.55 -14.60
N ALA A 153 34.83 -41.48 -14.03
CA ALA A 153 35.38 -42.63 -13.32
C ALA A 153 35.27 -43.84 -14.25
N SER A 154 36.32 -44.05 -15.05
CA SER A 154 36.51 -45.25 -15.87
C SER A 154 36.72 -46.47 -14.97
N VAL A 155 35.68 -47.25 -14.77
CA VAL A 155 35.75 -48.61 -14.23
C VAL A 155 36.27 -49.55 -15.32
N PRO A 156 37.35 -50.32 -15.10
CA PRO A 156 37.86 -51.28 -16.08
C PRO A 156 37.04 -52.58 -16.03
N SER A 157 36.38 -52.92 -17.14
CA SER A 157 35.81 -54.26 -17.34
C SER A 157 36.92 -55.23 -17.71
N GLY A 158 37.54 -55.84 -16.70
CA GLY A 158 38.48 -56.95 -16.85
C GLY A 158 37.75 -58.29 -16.97
N GLY A 159 38.11 -59.06 -18.00
CA GLY A 159 37.62 -60.43 -18.24
C GLY A 159 37.95 -60.89 -19.67
N PHE A 160 39.22 -60.96 -20.04
CA PHE A 160 40.03 -62.21 -20.11
C PHE A 160 39.43 -63.31 -20.99
N ASN A 161 40.04 -63.45 -22.18
CA ASN A 161 39.84 -64.55 -23.11
C ASN A 161 40.97 -65.58 -22.87
N PHE A 162 40.62 -66.80 -22.47
CA PHE A 162 41.53 -67.95 -22.53
C PHE A 162 41.01 -68.95 -23.56
N ASN A 163 41.98 -69.46 -24.33
CA ASN A 163 41.84 -70.35 -25.47
C ASN A 163 41.19 -71.70 -25.13
#